data_AF-E6PVX9-F1
#
_entry.id   AF-E6PVX9-F1
#
_cell.length_a   1.000
_cell.length_b   1.000
_cell.length_c   1.000
_cell.angle_alpha   90.00
_cell.angle_beta   90.00
_cell.angle_gamma   90.00
#
_symmetry.space_group_name_H-M   'P 1'
#
loop_
_entity.id
_entity.type
_entity.pdbx_description
1 polymer ?
#
loop_
_entity_poly.entity_id
_entity_poly.type
_entity_poly.pdbx_seq_one_letter_code
_entity_poly.pdbx_strand_id
1 'polypeptide(L)'
;MWQAARPEGATTGWSAHHFVMGGAVRGGRFWGTQPEVSVDGADGVGQDRLLPTASVDQLAATLANWMGVADSEMPLVVPQVGNHTTRNLGPLA
;
A
#
# COMPACT_ATOMS: atom_id res chain seq x y z
N MET A 1 -1.34 6.55 -11.42
CA MET A 1 -0.86 5.87 -12.63
C MET A 1 0.38 6.59 -13.12
N TRP A 2 1.53 5.94 -13.10
CA TRP A 2 2.72 6.38 -13.82
C TRP A 2 3.52 5.13 -14.19
N GLN A 3 3.87 5.00 -15.47
CA GLN A 3 4.66 3.90 -16.03
C GLN A 3 5.89 4.48 -16.69
N ALA A 4 7.00 3.75 -16.63
CA ALA A 4 8.17 4.06 -17.42
C ALA A 4 8.09 3.22 -18.70
N ALA A 5 8.04 3.85 -19.87
CA ALA A 5 7.79 3.14 -21.14
C ALA A 5 9.10 2.57 -21.73
N ARG A 6 9.11 1.28 -22.09
CA ARG A 6 10.20 0.62 -22.83
C ARG A 6 9.77 0.21 -24.26
N PRO A 7 10.70 0.09 -25.22
CA PRO A 7 10.40 -0.30 -26.61
C PRO A 7 9.94 -1.76 -26.78
N GLU A 8 10.22 -2.65 -25.82
CA GLU A 8 9.97 -4.10 -25.90
C GLU A 8 8.49 -4.51 -25.72
N GLY A 9 7.60 -3.54 -25.44
CA GLY A 9 6.16 -3.75 -25.25
C GLY A 9 5.70 -3.47 -23.82
N ALA A 10 4.65 -2.65 -23.69
CA ALA A 10 4.04 -2.32 -22.40
C ALA A 10 3.31 -3.54 -21.83
N THR A 11 3.66 -3.93 -20.60
CA THR A 11 2.87 -4.90 -19.83
C THR A 11 1.72 -4.16 -19.13
N THR A 12 0.55 -4.80 -19.01
CA THR A 12 -0.61 -4.18 -18.37
C THR A 12 -0.44 -4.21 -16.85
N GLY A 13 -0.22 -3.04 -16.22
CA GLY A 13 -0.18 -2.88 -14.76
C GLY A 13 -1.41 -2.16 -14.19
N TRP A 14 -1.89 -2.58 -13.02
CA TRP A 14 -3.03 -1.99 -12.31
C TRP A 14 -2.59 -1.54 -10.91
N SER A 15 -2.88 -0.29 -10.54
CA SER A 15 -2.63 0.24 -9.19
C SER A 15 -3.55 1.42 -8.88
N ALA A 16 -3.71 1.73 -7.59
CA ALA A 16 -4.54 2.82 -7.11
C ALA A 16 -3.92 3.54 -5.90
N HIS A 17 -4.28 4.82 -5.73
CA HIS A 17 -4.09 5.55 -4.47
C HIS A 17 -5.43 5.56 -3.73
N HIS A 18 -5.43 5.19 -2.46
CA HIS A 18 -6.62 5.20 -1.61
C HIS A 18 -6.65 6.49 -0.79
N PHE A 19 -7.80 7.15 -0.76
CA PHE A 19 -8.04 8.34 0.05
C PHE A 19 -9.09 8.03 1.12
N VAL A 20 -8.79 8.40 2.36
CA VAL A 20 -9.72 8.31 3.51
C VAL A 20 -9.94 9.73 4.03
N MET A 21 -11.19 10.15 4.12
CA MET A 21 -11.57 11.53 4.44
C MET A 21 -12.78 11.56 5.38
N GLY A 22 -12.88 12.58 6.22
CA GLY A 22 -14.01 12.77 7.14
C GLY A 22 -13.59 13.42 8.46
N GLY A 23 -14.55 13.88 9.26
CA GLY A 23 -14.28 14.58 10.52
C GLY A 23 -13.62 13.72 11.60
N ALA A 24 -13.82 12.40 11.54
CA ALA A 24 -13.17 11.43 12.43
C ALA A 24 -11.78 10.99 11.92
N VAL A 25 -11.32 11.50 10.78
CA VAL A 25 -10.05 11.11 10.17
C VAL A 25 -8.95 12.09 10.58
N ARG A 26 -7.84 11.57 11.10
CA ARG A 26 -6.58 12.27 11.26
C ARG A 26 -5.89 12.49 9.92
N GLY A 27 -6.45 13.38 9.12
CA GLY A 27 -5.98 13.74 7.79
C GLY A 27 -4.58 14.40 7.77
N GLY A 28 -4.14 14.79 6.57
CA GLY A 28 -2.81 15.39 6.36
C GLY A 28 -1.65 14.41 6.46
N ARG A 29 -1.93 13.11 6.38
CA ARG A 29 -0.93 12.04 6.42
C ARG A 29 -0.86 11.34 5.07
N PHE A 30 0.34 10.94 4.71
CA PHE A 30 0.61 10.08 3.57
C PHE A 30 1.30 8.83 4.08
N TRP A 31 0.83 7.66 3.64
CA TRP A 31 1.43 6.38 3.98
C TRP A 31 2.07 5.75 2.76
N GLY A 32 3.30 5.29 2.94
CA GLY A 32 4.16 4.80 1.87
C GLY A 32 4.93 5.93 1.17
N THR A 33 5.65 5.56 0.11
CA THR A 33 6.43 6.48 -0.72
C THR A 33 5.99 6.29 -2.16
N GLN A 34 5.89 7.40 -2.89
CA GLN A 34 5.66 7.35 -4.33
C GLN A 34 6.86 6.66 -4.99
N PRO A 35 6.67 5.57 -5.75
CA PRO A 35 7.77 4.92 -6.43
C PRO A 35 8.35 5.82 -7.52
N GLU A 36 9.66 5.75 -7.71
CA GLU A 36 10.34 6.38 -8.84
C GLU A 36 9.82 5.78 -10.14
N VAL A 37 9.28 6.64 -11.00
CA VAL A 37 8.77 6.23 -12.31
C VAL A 37 9.92 6.28 -13.30
N SER A 38 10.76 5.26 -13.23
CA SER A 38 11.91 5.13 -14.10
C SER A 38 12.03 3.72 -14.61
N VAL A 39 12.57 3.65 -15.82
CA VAL A 39 12.78 2.46 -16.61
C VAL A 39 13.80 1.54 -15.91
N ASP A 40 14.82 2.14 -15.29
CA ASP A 40 15.88 1.48 -14.52
C ASP A 40 15.89 1.94 -13.04
N GLY A 41 14.73 2.41 -12.55
CA GLY A 41 14.57 2.92 -11.19
C GLY A 41 14.67 1.84 -10.12
N ALA A 42 15.11 2.22 -8.92
CA ALA A 42 15.32 1.29 -7.81
C ALA A 42 14.02 0.62 -7.31
N ASP A 43 12.87 1.25 -7.56
CA ASP A 43 11.55 0.75 -7.18
C ASP A 43 10.95 -0.21 -8.22
N GLY A 44 11.66 -0.45 -9.32
CA GLY A 44 11.29 -1.38 -10.37
C GLY A 44 11.73 -2.81 -10.04
N VAL A 45 10.84 -3.78 -10.24
CA VAL A 45 11.13 -5.22 -10.10
C VAL A 45 11.09 -5.97 -11.44
N GLY A 46 11.44 -5.26 -12.52
CA GLY A 46 11.41 -5.74 -13.90
C GLY A 46 10.03 -5.61 -14.58
N GLN A 47 10.03 -5.66 -15.92
CA GLN A 47 8.83 -5.63 -16.76
C GLN A 47 7.90 -4.43 -16.48
N ASP A 48 8.48 -3.26 -16.21
CA ASP A 48 7.78 -2.00 -15.91
C ASP A 48 6.87 -2.06 -14.67
N ARG A 49 7.07 -3.05 -13.79
CA ARG A 49 6.35 -3.17 -12.52
C ARG A 49 7.06 -2.40 -11.42
N LEU A 50 6.36 -1.40 -10.89
CA LEU A 50 6.75 -0.67 -9.68
C LEU A 50 6.23 -1.40 -8.45
N LEU A 51 7.07 -1.54 -7.42
CA LEU A 51 6.69 -2.15 -6.15
C LEU A 51 6.29 -1.06 -5.14
N PRO A 52 5.05 -1.05 -4.64
CA PRO A 52 4.66 -0.14 -3.56
C PRO A 52 5.42 -0.45 -2.27
N THR A 53 5.73 0.58 -1.49
CA THR A 53 6.36 0.42 -0.17
C THR A 53 5.41 -0.11 0.91
N ALA A 54 4.10 -0.15 0.62
CA ALA A 54 3.06 -0.65 1.53
C ALA A 54 2.22 -1.74 0.85
N SER A 55 2.02 -2.84 1.57
CA SER A 55 1.16 -3.95 1.16
C SER A 55 -0.32 -3.63 1.35
N VAL A 56 -1.17 -4.29 0.55
CA VAL A 56 -2.62 -4.29 0.76
C VAL A 56 -3.02 -4.85 2.12
N ASP A 57 -2.23 -5.78 2.69
CA ASP A 57 -2.49 -6.34 4.02
C ASP A 57 -2.24 -5.31 5.13
N GLN A 58 -1.22 -4.47 4.98
CA GLN A 58 -0.93 -3.39 5.93
C GLN A 58 -2.02 -2.31 5.89
N LEU A 59 -2.55 -2.00 4.68
CA LEU A 59 -3.71 -1.13 4.52
C LEU A 59 -4.95 -1.74 5.19
N ALA A 60 -5.25 -3.01 4.92
CA ALA A 60 -6.39 -3.72 5.48
C ALA A 60 -6.32 -3.80 7.01
N ALA A 61 -5.16 -4.12 7.57
CA ALA A 61 -4.95 -4.19 9.02
C ALA A 61 -5.11 -2.82 9.70
N THR A 62 -4.64 -1.75 9.05
CA THR A 62 -4.81 -0.37 9.54
C THR A 62 -6.30 0.02 9.57
N LEU A 63 -7.05 -0.31 8.52
CA LEU A 63 -8.50 -0.07 8.46
C LEU A 63 -9.28 -0.92 9.48
N ALA A 64 -8.95 -2.20 9.61
CA ALA A 64 -9.59 -3.12 10.55
C ALA A 64 -9.39 -2.66 12.00
N ASN A 65 -8.17 -2.26 12.36
CA ASN A 65 -7.87 -1.71 13.67
C ASN A 65 -8.66 -0.40 13.94
N TRP A 66 -8.77 0.49 12.94
CA TRP A 66 -9.58 1.70 13.07
C TRP A 66 -11.08 1.41 13.26
N MET A 67 -11.59 0.34 12.64
CA MET A 67 -12.96 -0.14 12.82
C MET A 67 -13.18 -0.91 14.14
N GLY A 68 -12.12 -1.07 14.97
CA GLY A 68 -12.22 -1.67 16.30
C GLY A 68 -11.87 -3.15 16.38
N VAL A 69 -11.31 -3.76 15.33
CA VAL A 69 -10.80 -5.14 15.41
C VAL A 69 -9.59 -5.18 16.33
N ALA A 70 -9.60 -6.09 17.30
CA ALA A 70 -8.49 -6.27 18.22
C ALA A 70 -7.27 -6.88 17.51
N ASP A 71 -6.06 -6.52 17.95
CA ASP A 71 -4.82 -7.03 17.34
C ASP A 71 -4.71 -8.57 17.42
N SER A 72 -5.29 -9.20 18.45
CA SER A 72 -5.36 -10.65 18.59
C SER A 72 -6.24 -11.33 17.54
N GLU A 73 -7.20 -10.60 16.96
CA GLU A 73 -8.13 -11.07 15.94
C GLU A 73 -7.65 -10.69 14.53
N MET A 74 -6.62 -9.86 14.41
CA MET A 74 -6.11 -9.40 13.11
C MET A 74 -5.76 -10.56 12.15
N PRO A 75 -5.14 -11.67 12.59
CA PRO A 75 -4.87 -12.80 11.70
C PRO A 75 -6.14 -13.50 11.18
N LEU A 76 -7.30 -13.31 11.81
CA LEU A 76 -8.58 -13.85 11.34
C LEU A 76 -9.10 -13.08 10.12
N VAL A 77 -8.93 -11.76 10.12
CA VAL A 77 -9.48 -10.86 9.07
C VAL A 77 -8.43 -10.45 8.03
N VAL A 78 -7.14 -10.48 8.38
CA VAL A 78 -6.00 -10.25 7.49
C VAL A 78 -4.99 -11.38 7.69
N PRO A 79 -5.19 -12.55 7.06
CA PRO A 79 -4.41 -13.76 7.34
C PRO A 79 -2.89 -13.61 7.14
N GLN A 80 -2.48 -12.77 6.19
CA GLN A 80 -1.08 -12.55 5.85
C GLN A 80 -0.42 -11.45 6.70
N VAL A 81 -1.13 -10.85 7.67
CA VAL A 81 -0.61 -9.75 8.51
C VAL A 81 0.68 -10.13 9.26
N GLY A 82 0.86 -11.42 9.56
CA GLY A 82 2.05 -11.96 10.22
C GLY A 82 3.34 -11.80 9.40
N ASN A 83 3.26 -11.66 8.07
CA ASN A 83 4.41 -11.54 7.17
C ASN A 83 5.05 -10.15 7.18
N HIS A 84 4.46 -9.19 7.90
CA HIS A 84 4.92 -7.81 7.93
C HIS A 84 5.49 -7.45 9.31
N THR A 85 6.69 -6.87 9.31
CA THR A 85 7.29 -6.27 10.52
C THR A 85 6.43 -5.12 11.03
N THR A 86 5.97 -4.26 10.13
CA THR A 86 4.98 -3.20 10.42
C THR A 86 3.62 -3.66 9.94
N ARG A 87 2.71 -3.98 10.86
CA ARG A 87 1.37 -4.51 10.53
C ARG A 87 0.32 -3.42 10.38
N ASN A 88 0.40 -2.40 11.22
CA ASN A 88 -0.47 -1.24 11.24
C ASN A 88 0.38 -0.01 10.86
N LEU A 89 -0.06 0.75 9.86
CA LEU A 89 0.64 1.92 9.34
C LEU A 89 0.45 3.17 10.22
N GLY A 90 -0.46 3.10 11.18
CA GLY A 90 -0.73 4.14 12.16
C GLY A 90 -2.22 4.44 12.31
N PRO A 91 -2.60 5.22 13.34
CA PRO A 91 -4.00 5.50 13.60
C PRO A 91 -4.62 6.37 12.51
N LEU A 92 -5.84 6.03 12.10
CA LEU A 92 -6.67 6.86 11.23
C LEU A 92 -7.51 7.89 12.01
N ALA A 93 -7.66 7.74 13.34
CA ALA A 93 -8.35 8.66 14.27
C ALA A 93 -7.51 9.09 15.47
#